data_AF-A0A6B0ZQJ8-F1
#
_entry.id   AF-A0A6B0ZQJ8-F1
#
_cell.length_a   1.000
_cell.length_b   1.000
_cell.length_c   1.000
_cell.angle_alpha   90.00
_cell.angle_beta   90.00
_cell.angle_gamma   90.00
#
_symmetry.space_group_name_H-M   'P 1'
#
loop_
_entity.id
_entity.type
_entity.pdbx_description
1 polymer ?
#
loop_
_entity_poly.entity_id
_entity_poly.type
_entity_poly.pdbx_seq_one_letter_code
_entity_poly.pdbx_strand_id
1 'polypeptide(L)'
;MRIGDVVKALGSVAAAPLQVRRHPPQPPVGSEHYRLPELAPDLQSTSTKAVDLPVVRTPPGRWREWPPLVLAGCDEPLADGAPDLRGVWQVYRGPLKGHIERNEQAGNRVVITAAGIIHDMFADGTLDGGVRDEGVGGAQIEVAARFEEGRLNLYLGGKRLVVTRYRDGDDLVWRWGPYRNRLRRLASPDDAA
;
A
#
# COMPACT_ATOMS: atom_id res chain seq x y z
N MET A 1 -6.69 21.71 9.56
CA MET A 1 -7.11 21.32 8.20
C MET A 1 -8.32 22.15 7.82
N ARG A 2 -8.23 22.99 6.78
CA ARG A 2 -9.35 23.85 6.35
C ARG A 2 -10.35 22.99 5.57
N ILE A 3 -11.63 23.34 5.63
CA ILE A 3 -12.72 22.59 4.94
C ILE A 3 -12.43 22.42 3.43
N GLY A 4 -11.77 23.39 2.80
CA GLY A 4 -11.37 23.34 1.39
C GLY A 4 -10.33 22.25 1.04
N ASP A 5 -9.46 21.86 1.99
CA ASP A 5 -8.42 20.85 1.76
C ASP A 5 -9.03 19.44 1.71
N VAL A 6 -10.11 19.23 2.48
CA VAL A 6 -10.90 17.99 2.49
C VAL A 6 -11.66 17.80 1.17
N VAL A 7 -12.18 18.88 0.59
CA VAL A 7 -12.91 18.84 -0.69
C VAL A 7 -11.97 18.51 -1.86
N LYS A 8 -10.74 19.03 -1.88
CA LYS A 8 -9.73 18.73 -2.92
C LYS A 8 -9.20 17.30 -2.85
N ALA A 9 -8.98 16.77 -1.64
CA ALA A 9 -8.58 15.38 -1.44
C ALA A 9 -9.63 14.37 -1.98
N LEU A 10 -10.91 14.76 -2.08
CA LEU A 10 -12.02 13.92 -2.57
C LEU A 10 -12.25 14.01 -4.09
N GLY A 11 -11.78 15.06 -4.77
CA GLY A 11 -12.07 15.31 -6.20
C GLY A 11 -11.42 14.32 -7.18
N SER A 12 -10.21 13.83 -6.88
CA SER A 12 -9.54 12.76 -7.66
C SER A 12 -10.16 11.41 -7.46
N VAL A 13 -10.73 11.16 -6.28
CA VAL A 13 -11.38 9.90 -5.96
C VAL A 13 -12.44 9.66 -7.03
N ALA A 14 -13.23 10.69 -7.38
CA ALA A 14 -14.22 10.60 -8.44
C ALA A 14 -13.62 10.24 -9.83
N ALA A 15 -12.47 10.80 -10.20
CA ALA A 15 -11.86 10.60 -11.52
C ALA A 15 -11.00 9.33 -11.63
N ALA A 16 -10.54 8.76 -10.52
CA ALA A 16 -9.60 7.64 -10.49
C ALA A 16 -10.07 6.39 -11.29
N PRO A 17 -11.34 5.95 -11.21
CA PRO A 17 -11.85 4.88 -12.06
C PRO A 17 -11.65 5.13 -13.56
N LEU A 18 -11.89 6.37 -14.00
CA LEU A 18 -11.75 6.75 -15.41
C LEU A 18 -10.27 6.76 -15.82
N GLN A 19 -9.39 7.25 -14.95
CA GLN A 19 -7.95 7.28 -15.21
C GLN A 19 -7.37 5.87 -15.37
N VAL A 20 -7.73 4.93 -14.49
CA VAL A 20 -7.30 3.52 -14.60
C VAL A 20 -7.79 2.89 -15.91
N ARG A 21 -9.02 3.21 -16.34
CA ARG A 21 -9.56 2.69 -17.61
C ARG A 21 -8.85 3.27 -18.84
N ARG A 22 -8.49 4.55 -18.81
CA ARG A 22 -7.79 5.23 -19.92
C ARG A 22 -6.32 4.82 -20.02
N HIS A 23 -5.69 4.55 -18.88
CA HIS A 23 -4.28 4.19 -18.77
C HIS A 23 -4.14 2.95 -17.87
N PRO A 24 -4.48 1.75 -18.38
CA PRO A 24 -4.40 0.53 -17.60
C PRO A 24 -2.93 0.27 -17.21
N PRO A 25 -2.64 0.04 -15.90
CA PRO A 25 -1.28 -0.23 -15.46
C PRO A 25 -0.82 -1.60 -15.94
N GLN A 26 0.48 -1.74 -16.16
CA GLN A 26 1.13 -3.02 -16.41
C GLN A 26 1.69 -3.56 -15.09
N PRO A 27 1.57 -4.88 -14.83
CA PRO A 27 2.19 -5.49 -13.66
C PRO A 27 3.73 -5.44 -13.75
N PRO A 28 4.45 -5.58 -12.63
CA PRO A 28 5.90 -5.69 -12.65
C PRO A 28 6.37 -6.88 -13.50
N VAL A 29 7.45 -6.72 -14.26
CA VAL A 29 7.99 -7.78 -15.12
C VAL A 29 8.88 -8.74 -14.33
N GLY A 30 9.70 -8.22 -13.41
CA GLY A 30 10.63 -9.02 -12.63
C GLY A 30 9.94 -9.94 -11.61
N SER A 31 10.33 -11.22 -11.60
CA SER A 31 9.76 -12.23 -10.68
C SER A 31 10.11 -11.96 -9.20
N GLU A 32 11.15 -11.16 -8.94
CA GLU A 32 11.49 -10.67 -7.60
C GLU A 32 10.34 -9.92 -6.93
N HIS A 33 9.49 -9.24 -7.70
CA HIS A 33 8.36 -8.49 -7.16
C HIS A 33 7.24 -9.37 -6.60
N TYR A 34 7.18 -10.64 -7.01
CA TYR A 34 6.14 -11.59 -6.66
C TYR A 34 6.56 -12.53 -5.54
N ARG A 35 7.87 -12.68 -5.31
CA ARG A 35 8.41 -13.51 -4.24
C ARG A 35 8.08 -12.90 -2.88
N LEU A 36 7.29 -13.63 -2.09
CA LEU A 36 7.03 -13.23 -0.71
C LEU A 36 8.29 -13.52 0.12
N PRO A 37 8.80 -12.56 0.92
CA PRO A 37 9.92 -12.82 1.80
C PRO A 37 9.52 -13.85 2.86
N GLU A 38 10.41 -14.79 3.13
CA GLU A 38 10.32 -15.66 4.29
C GLU A 38 10.64 -14.81 5.53
N LEU A 39 9.72 -14.79 6.50
CA LEU A 39 9.91 -14.05 7.73
C LEU A 39 10.45 -14.99 8.80
N ALA A 40 11.29 -14.44 9.67
CA ALA A 40 11.78 -15.13 10.84
C ALA A 40 10.60 -15.59 11.73
N PRO A 41 10.72 -16.72 12.43
CA PRO A 41 9.65 -17.24 13.28
C PRO A 41 9.32 -16.33 14.47
N ASP A 42 10.28 -15.54 14.94
CA ASP A 42 10.13 -14.61 16.06
C ASP A 42 11.13 -13.44 15.98
N LEU A 43 10.92 -12.41 16.81
CA LEU A 43 11.76 -11.21 16.84
C LEU A 43 13.21 -11.44 17.27
N GLN A 44 13.52 -12.54 17.97
CA GLN A 44 14.89 -12.85 18.42
C GLN A 44 15.72 -13.46 17.29
N SER A 45 15.05 -14.14 16.37
CA SER A 45 15.64 -14.74 15.18
C SER A 45 15.72 -13.80 13.96
N THR A 46 15.15 -12.59 14.05
CA THR A 46 15.21 -11.58 12.99
C THR A 46 16.64 -11.12 12.73
N SER A 47 17.07 -11.16 11.46
CA SER A 47 18.37 -10.65 11.02
C SER A 47 18.31 -9.17 10.66
N THR A 48 17.25 -8.73 9.97
CA THR A 48 17.07 -7.34 9.50
C THR A 48 15.68 -6.85 9.86
N LYS A 49 15.60 -5.82 10.73
CA LYS A 49 14.33 -5.25 11.14
C LYS A 49 13.83 -4.22 10.13
N ALA A 50 12.52 -4.04 10.07
CA ALA A 50 11.87 -3.08 9.21
C ALA A 50 12.30 -1.64 9.54
N VAL A 51 12.64 -1.36 10.81
CA VAL A 51 13.15 -0.05 11.26
C VAL A 51 14.58 0.24 10.82
N ASP A 52 15.36 -0.79 10.48
CA ASP A 52 16.76 -0.63 10.06
C ASP A 52 16.87 -0.22 8.58
N LEU A 53 15.80 -0.41 7.80
CA LEU A 53 15.74 -0.03 6.40
C LEU A 53 15.26 1.43 6.24
N PRO A 54 15.82 2.21 5.30
CA PRO A 54 15.43 3.60 5.12
C PRO A 54 13.97 3.74 4.67
N VAL A 55 13.28 4.76 5.16
CA VAL A 55 11.94 5.15 4.67
C VAL A 55 12.07 5.80 3.31
N VAL A 56 11.31 5.30 2.34
CA VAL A 56 11.30 5.78 0.96
C VAL A 56 10.10 6.66 0.71
N ARG A 57 10.29 7.75 -0.03
CA ARG A 57 9.22 8.63 -0.48
C ARG A 57 9.03 8.51 -1.98
N THR A 58 7.84 8.89 -2.44
CA THR A 58 7.57 9.03 -3.87
C THR A 58 8.58 10.01 -4.48
N PRO A 59 9.30 9.62 -5.54
CA PRO A 59 10.25 10.50 -6.19
C PRO A 59 9.54 11.69 -6.86
N PRO A 60 10.20 12.86 -6.98
CA PRO A 60 9.65 13.99 -7.74
C PRO A 60 9.25 13.57 -9.15
N GLY A 61 8.05 13.97 -9.57
CA GLY A 61 7.53 13.61 -10.90
C GLY A 61 6.97 12.18 -11.01
N ARG A 62 6.86 11.44 -9.89
CA ARG A 62 6.35 10.06 -9.80
C ARG A 62 7.26 9.04 -10.48
N TRP A 63 7.19 7.79 -10.03
CA TRP A 63 7.91 6.71 -10.72
C TRP A 63 7.19 6.35 -12.03
N ARG A 64 7.97 5.88 -13.02
CA ARG A 64 7.47 5.45 -14.34
C ARG A 64 7.67 3.95 -14.57
N GLU A 65 8.71 3.41 -13.95
CA GLU A 65 9.01 1.98 -13.90
C GLU A 65 8.84 1.50 -12.46
N TRP A 66 8.54 0.20 -12.30
CA TRP A 66 8.38 -0.38 -10.97
C TRP A 66 9.69 -0.23 -10.19
N PRO A 67 9.68 0.47 -9.04
CA PRO A 67 10.88 0.64 -8.23
C PRO A 67 11.31 -0.70 -7.63
N PRO A 68 12.59 -0.84 -7.23
CA PRO A 68 13.05 -1.99 -6.44
C PRO A 68 12.21 -2.22 -5.18
N LEU A 69 12.30 -3.42 -4.60
CA LEU A 69 11.72 -3.73 -3.31
C LEU A 69 12.35 -2.85 -2.23
N VAL A 70 11.52 -2.17 -1.43
CA VAL A 70 11.96 -1.32 -0.32
C VAL A 70 12.34 -2.15 0.89
N LEU A 71 11.60 -3.23 1.15
CA LEU A 71 11.84 -4.16 2.26
C LEU A 71 12.65 -5.39 1.84
N ALA A 72 13.45 -5.28 0.78
CA ALA A 72 14.33 -6.36 0.33
C ALA A 72 15.25 -6.82 1.47
N GLY A 73 15.22 -8.11 1.79
CA GLY A 73 16.06 -8.71 2.84
C GLY A 73 15.57 -8.48 4.27
N CYS A 74 14.44 -7.78 4.48
CA CYS A 74 13.79 -7.72 5.78
C CYS A 74 13.08 -9.04 6.08
N ASP A 75 13.36 -9.62 7.23
CA ASP A 75 12.80 -10.88 7.71
C ASP A 75 12.00 -10.70 9.01
N GLU A 76 11.75 -9.48 9.47
CA GLU A 76 11.01 -9.24 10.70
C GLU A 76 9.57 -9.79 10.62
N PRO A 77 9.14 -10.66 11.56
CA PRO A 77 7.79 -11.21 11.57
C PRO A 77 6.74 -10.09 11.60
N LEU A 78 5.57 -10.36 11.01
CA LEU A 78 4.47 -9.39 11.03
C LEU A 78 4.06 -9.10 12.47
N ALA A 79 3.78 -7.83 12.75
CA ALA A 79 3.28 -7.40 14.05
C ALA A 79 1.95 -8.10 14.41
N ASP A 80 1.73 -8.33 15.71
CA ASP A 80 0.52 -8.97 16.20
C ASP A 80 -0.75 -8.28 15.70
N GLY A 81 -1.72 -9.07 15.22
CA GLY A 81 -2.97 -8.56 14.68
C GLY A 81 -2.87 -7.90 13.30
N ALA A 82 -1.67 -7.79 12.72
CA ALA A 82 -1.51 -7.34 11.34
C ALA A 82 -2.05 -8.39 10.36
N PRO A 83 -2.90 -8.00 9.38
CA PRO A 83 -3.19 -8.89 8.27
C PRO A 83 -1.95 -9.05 7.39
N ASP A 84 -1.76 -10.25 6.82
CA ASP A 84 -0.78 -10.45 5.76
C ASP A 84 -1.31 -9.86 4.44
N LEU A 85 -0.79 -8.70 4.05
CA LEU A 85 -1.16 -7.98 2.83
C LEU A 85 -0.13 -8.14 1.72
N ARG A 86 0.96 -8.88 1.95
CA ARG A 86 2.12 -8.94 1.06
C ARG A 86 1.73 -9.44 -0.34
N GLY A 87 2.43 -8.99 -1.36
CA GLY A 87 2.32 -9.49 -2.74
C GLY A 87 1.88 -8.45 -3.77
N VAL A 88 1.79 -8.88 -5.02
CA VAL A 88 1.26 -8.06 -6.13
C VAL A 88 -0.23 -8.36 -6.30
N TRP A 89 -1.05 -7.33 -6.29
CA TRP A 89 -2.49 -7.42 -6.26
C TRP A 89 -3.10 -6.65 -7.43
N GLN A 90 -4.13 -7.22 -8.07
CA GLN A 90 -4.88 -6.54 -9.13
C GLN A 90 -6.37 -6.48 -8.79
N VAL A 91 -6.97 -5.30 -8.90
CA VAL A 91 -8.42 -5.13 -8.78
C VAL A 91 -9.10 -5.85 -9.95
N TYR A 92 -9.76 -6.97 -9.65
CA TYR A 92 -10.58 -7.69 -10.64
C TYR A 92 -12.06 -7.28 -10.58
N ARG A 93 -12.51 -6.77 -9.42
CA ARG A 93 -13.89 -6.34 -9.17
C ARG A 93 -13.94 -5.05 -8.35
N GLY A 94 -14.67 -4.06 -8.84
CA GLY A 94 -14.87 -2.77 -8.18
C GLY A 94 -14.65 -1.58 -9.13
N PRO A 95 -14.86 -0.34 -8.65
CA PRO A 95 -14.70 0.86 -9.47
C PRO A 95 -13.31 1.02 -10.09
N LEU A 96 -12.26 0.60 -9.38
CA LEU A 96 -10.87 0.69 -9.84
C LEU A 96 -10.38 -0.58 -10.55
N LYS A 97 -11.26 -1.35 -11.21
CA LYS A 97 -10.88 -2.55 -11.98
C LYS A 97 -9.69 -2.26 -12.91
N GLY A 98 -8.65 -3.10 -12.81
CA GLY A 98 -7.39 -2.96 -13.54
C GLY A 98 -6.28 -2.31 -12.72
N HIS A 99 -6.57 -1.62 -11.61
CA HIS A 99 -5.54 -1.10 -10.70
C HIS A 99 -4.65 -2.22 -10.16
N ILE A 100 -3.35 -1.95 -10.06
CA ILE A 100 -2.34 -2.86 -9.53
C ILE A 100 -1.58 -2.17 -8.41
N GLU A 101 -1.40 -2.88 -7.29
CA GLU A 101 -0.54 -2.46 -6.17
C GLU A 101 0.43 -3.59 -5.80
N ARG A 102 1.68 -3.23 -5.47
CA ARG A 102 2.63 -4.12 -4.80
C ARG A 102 2.68 -3.73 -3.33
N ASN A 103 2.40 -4.69 -2.46
CA ASN A 103 2.42 -4.53 -1.02
C ASN A 103 3.61 -5.31 -0.45
N GLU A 104 4.54 -4.60 0.19
CA GLU A 104 5.63 -5.17 0.98
C GLU A 104 5.29 -4.97 2.45
N GLN A 105 5.61 -5.93 3.31
CA GLN A 105 5.26 -5.87 4.72
C GLN A 105 6.24 -6.70 5.55
N ALA A 106 6.70 -6.12 6.66
CA ALA A 106 7.51 -6.77 7.69
C ALA A 106 7.39 -5.97 8.99
N GLY A 107 7.40 -6.63 10.16
CA GLY A 107 7.13 -5.95 11.43
C GLY A 107 5.77 -5.23 11.40
N ASN A 108 5.77 -3.98 11.87
CA ASN A 108 4.62 -3.08 11.75
C ASN A 108 4.68 -2.16 10.50
N ARG A 109 5.60 -2.39 9.56
CA ARG A 109 5.81 -1.53 8.38
C ARG A 109 5.10 -2.10 7.16
N VAL A 110 4.51 -1.21 6.36
CA VAL A 110 3.85 -1.52 5.09
C VAL A 110 4.35 -0.56 4.02
N VAL A 111 4.78 -1.09 2.87
CA VAL A 111 5.10 -0.29 1.68
C VAL A 111 4.14 -0.66 0.56
N ILE A 112 3.38 0.32 0.08
CA ILE A 112 2.43 0.16 -1.02
C ILE A 112 2.92 0.97 -2.22
N THR A 113 3.29 0.27 -3.28
CA THR A 113 3.75 0.87 -4.54
C THR A 113 2.66 0.72 -5.59
N ALA A 114 2.09 1.84 -6.05
CA ALA A 114 1.04 1.84 -7.07
C ALA A 114 0.92 3.20 -7.78
N ALA A 115 0.50 3.20 -9.04
CA ALA A 115 0.13 4.41 -9.79
C ALA A 115 1.16 5.57 -9.73
N GLY A 116 2.46 5.25 -9.79
CA GLY A 116 3.53 6.26 -9.73
C GLY A 116 3.89 6.73 -8.32
N ILE A 117 3.27 6.18 -7.27
CA ILE A 117 3.44 6.56 -5.85
C ILE A 117 4.04 5.39 -5.06
N ILE A 118 4.81 5.71 -4.03
CA ILE A 118 5.24 4.83 -2.95
C ILE A 118 4.66 5.39 -1.64
N HIS A 119 3.79 4.61 -1.00
CA HIS A 119 3.34 4.87 0.37
C HIS A 119 4.12 3.96 1.31
N ASP A 120 5.10 4.52 2.00
CA ASP A 120 5.91 3.83 3.00
C ASP A 120 5.48 4.31 4.38
N MET A 121 5.07 3.39 5.26
CA MET A 121 4.48 3.74 6.55
C MET A 121 4.71 2.66 7.60
N PHE A 122 4.84 3.10 8.84
CA PHE A 122 4.70 2.29 10.05
C PHE A 122 3.27 2.41 10.56
N ALA A 123 2.67 1.26 10.92
CA ALA A 123 1.34 1.19 11.49
C ALA A 123 1.35 1.44 13.02
N ASP A 124 2.05 2.49 13.46
CA ASP A 124 2.24 2.85 14.88
C ASP A 124 1.21 3.87 15.41
N GLY A 125 0.27 4.30 14.55
CA GLY A 125 -0.76 5.26 14.87
C GLY A 125 -0.33 6.73 14.92
N THR A 126 0.93 7.03 14.58
CA THR A 126 1.49 8.39 14.56
C THR A 126 1.48 8.99 13.15
N LEU A 127 1.59 10.32 13.06
CA LEU A 127 1.78 11.00 11.77
C LEU A 127 3.23 10.92 11.28
N ASP A 128 4.20 10.82 12.19
CA ASP A 128 5.63 10.78 11.86
C ASP A 128 6.04 9.44 11.25
N GLY A 129 5.52 8.33 11.78
CA GLY A 129 5.61 7.00 11.16
C GLY A 129 4.64 6.82 9.98
N GLY A 130 3.75 7.77 9.75
CA GLY A 130 2.73 7.73 8.73
C GLY A 130 3.21 8.09 7.32
N VAL A 131 2.25 8.18 6.40
CA VAL A 131 2.53 8.65 5.03
C VAL A 131 2.45 10.17 5.00
N ARG A 132 3.49 10.81 4.47
CA ARG A 132 3.44 12.20 4.00
C ARG A 132 3.34 12.18 2.48
N ASP A 133 2.17 12.55 1.96
CA ASP A 133 1.87 12.44 0.53
C ASP A 133 1.39 13.76 -0.06
N GLU A 134 1.51 13.89 -1.38
CA GLU A 134 0.75 14.87 -2.13
C GLU A 134 -0.63 14.32 -2.41
N GLY A 135 -1.56 14.70 -1.54
CA GLY A 135 -2.97 14.61 -1.80
C GLY A 135 -3.36 15.38 -3.06
N VAL A 136 -4.58 15.14 -3.47
CA VAL A 136 -5.00 15.50 -4.82
C VAL A 136 -5.13 17.01 -5.01
N GLY A 137 -4.64 17.47 -6.15
CA GLY A 137 -4.52 18.90 -6.46
C GLY A 137 -3.30 19.55 -5.81
N GLY A 138 -2.32 18.76 -5.34
CA GLY A 138 -1.05 19.24 -4.77
C GLY A 138 -1.10 19.56 -3.28
N ALA A 139 -2.16 19.14 -2.58
CA ALA A 139 -2.28 19.37 -1.14
C ALA A 139 -1.45 18.35 -0.37
N GLN A 140 -0.53 18.80 0.47
CA GLN A 140 0.20 17.90 1.37
C GLN A 140 -0.78 17.27 2.38
N ILE A 141 -0.81 15.94 2.44
CA ILE A 141 -1.61 15.17 3.39
C ILE A 141 -0.70 14.32 4.28
N GLU A 142 -1.10 14.21 5.54
CA GLU A 142 -0.43 13.36 6.52
C GLU A 142 -1.42 12.30 7.00
N VAL A 143 -0.98 11.05 7.04
CA VAL A 143 -1.86 9.91 7.31
C VAL A 143 -1.19 8.98 8.30
N ALA A 144 -1.83 8.75 9.44
CA ALA A 144 -1.39 7.73 10.39
C ALA A 144 -1.92 6.35 9.98
N ALA A 145 -1.10 5.32 10.07
CA ALA A 145 -1.49 3.94 9.82
C ALA A 145 -1.67 3.17 11.14
N ARG A 146 -2.64 2.25 11.19
CA ARG A 146 -2.86 1.35 12.33
C ARG A 146 -3.30 -0.03 11.85
N PHE A 147 -2.90 -1.07 12.58
CA PHE A 147 -3.53 -2.37 12.48
C PHE A 147 -4.64 -2.48 13.51
N GLU A 148 -5.87 -2.69 13.06
CA GLU A 148 -7.06 -2.79 13.91
C GLU A 148 -7.99 -3.86 13.33
N GLU A 149 -8.41 -4.83 14.14
CA GLU A 149 -9.36 -5.88 13.75
C GLU A 149 -8.93 -6.66 12.48
N GLY A 150 -7.64 -6.95 12.33
CA GLY A 150 -7.11 -7.63 11.14
C GLY A 150 -7.14 -6.77 9.88
N ARG A 151 -7.10 -5.43 10.02
CA ARG A 151 -7.12 -4.48 8.90
C ARG A 151 -5.99 -3.47 9.04
N LEU A 152 -5.42 -3.07 7.91
CA LEU A 152 -4.62 -1.85 7.81
C LEU A 152 -5.57 -0.67 7.59
N ASN A 153 -5.66 0.21 8.58
CA ASN A 153 -6.46 1.43 8.56
C ASN A 153 -5.57 2.67 8.43
N LEU A 154 -6.00 3.61 7.60
CA LEU A 154 -5.28 4.86 7.29
C LEU A 154 -6.15 6.05 7.67
N TYR A 155 -5.63 6.85 8.59
CA TYR A 155 -6.32 7.97 9.23
C TYR A 155 -5.73 9.31 8.77
N LEU A 156 -6.48 10.04 7.93
CA LEU A 156 -6.11 11.38 7.49
C LEU A 156 -6.03 12.32 8.70
N GLY A 157 -4.90 13.00 8.85
CA GLY A 157 -4.58 13.86 10.01
C GLY A 157 -4.65 13.12 11.34
N GLY A 158 -4.49 11.80 11.34
CA GLY A 158 -4.53 10.94 12.53
C GLY A 158 -5.94 10.73 13.13
N LYS A 159 -6.99 11.20 12.44
CA LYS A 159 -8.35 11.23 13.01
C LYS A 159 -9.40 10.57 12.11
N ARG A 160 -9.42 10.91 10.82
CA ARG A 160 -10.49 10.46 9.92
C ARG A 160 -10.06 9.22 9.14
N LEU A 161 -10.71 8.09 9.36
CA LEU A 161 -10.50 6.88 8.57
C LEU A 161 -10.89 7.14 7.10
N VAL A 162 -9.95 6.96 6.18
CA VAL A 162 -10.15 7.22 4.74
C VAL A 162 -9.83 6.04 3.85
N VAL A 163 -8.95 5.14 4.30
CA VAL A 163 -8.58 3.92 3.58
C VAL A 163 -8.51 2.74 4.54
N THR A 164 -8.99 1.60 4.08
CA THR A 164 -8.90 0.33 4.80
C THR A 164 -8.48 -0.77 3.82
N ARG A 165 -7.53 -1.62 4.23
CA ARG A 165 -7.13 -2.85 3.53
C ARG A 165 -7.22 -4.05 4.47
N TYR A 166 -7.78 -5.15 3.99
CA TYR A 166 -7.92 -6.39 4.77
C TYR A 166 -8.04 -7.61 3.86
N ARG A 167 -7.89 -8.79 4.44
CA ARG A 167 -8.06 -10.08 3.77
C ARG A 167 -9.50 -10.57 3.88
N ASP A 168 -10.05 -11.08 2.78
CA ASP A 168 -11.35 -11.74 2.73
C ASP A 168 -11.22 -12.98 1.84
N GLY A 169 -10.88 -14.11 2.48
CA GLY A 169 -10.40 -15.32 1.80
C GLY A 169 -9.11 -15.04 1.03
N ASP A 170 -9.09 -15.43 -0.25
CA ASP A 170 -7.95 -15.22 -1.15
C ASP A 170 -7.85 -13.78 -1.68
N ASP A 171 -8.86 -12.95 -1.44
CA ASP A 171 -8.88 -11.57 -1.91
C ASP A 171 -8.27 -10.58 -0.91
N LEU A 172 -7.61 -9.56 -1.45
CA LEU A 172 -7.37 -8.32 -0.72
C LEU A 172 -8.55 -7.39 -1.00
N VAL A 173 -9.18 -6.88 0.06
CA VAL A 173 -10.23 -5.87 -0.05
C VAL A 173 -9.66 -4.51 0.28
N TRP A 174 -9.73 -3.60 -0.69
CA TRP A 174 -9.29 -2.22 -0.54
C TRP A 174 -10.49 -1.28 -0.61
N ARG A 175 -10.69 -0.51 0.47
CA ARG A 175 -11.69 0.57 0.53
C ARG A 175 -10.98 1.91 0.50
N TRP A 176 -11.42 2.80 -0.37
CA TRP A 176 -10.94 4.17 -0.47
C TRP A 176 -12.11 5.11 -0.74
N GLY A 177 -12.44 5.93 0.25
CA GLY A 177 -13.66 6.74 0.22
C GLY A 177 -14.90 5.88 -0.03
N PRO A 178 -15.72 6.17 -1.07
CA PRO A 178 -16.93 5.41 -1.36
C PRO A 178 -16.65 4.06 -2.06
N TYR A 179 -15.43 3.83 -2.54
CA TYR A 179 -15.13 2.65 -3.34
C TYR A 179 -14.72 1.47 -2.49
N ARG A 180 -15.28 0.32 -2.86
CA ARG A 180 -14.85 -1.00 -2.39
C ARG A 180 -14.37 -1.80 -3.59
N ASN A 181 -13.11 -2.24 -3.52
CA ASN A 181 -12.45 -3.02 -4.55
C ASN A 181 -12.05 -4.38 -3.97
N ARG A 182 -12.17 -5.44 -4.77
CA ARG A 182 -11.60 -6.76 -4.50
C ARG A 182 -10.45 -7.00 -5.45
N LEU A 183 -9.32 -7.38 -4.88
CA LEU A 183 -8.07 -7.62 -5.58
C LEU A 183 -7.71 -9.09 -5.45
N ARG A 184 -7.32 -9.68 -6.58
CA ARG A 184 -6.75 -11.03 -6.64
C ARG A 184 -5.23 -10.91 -6.63
N ARG A 185 -4.56 -11.88 -6.01
CA ARG A 185 -3.10 -11.98 -6.04
C ARG A 185 -2.69 -12.32 -7.47
N LEU A 186 -1.64 -11.68 -7.96
CA LEU A 186 -1.00 -12.06 -9.22
C LEU A 186 0.12 -13.07 -8.94
N ALA A 187 0.25 -14.07 -9.80
CA ALA A 187 1.38 -15.00 -9.81
C ALA A 187 2.57 -14.39 -10.55
N SER A 188 3.77 -14.93 -10.34
CA SER A 188 4.95 -14.55 -11.12
C SER A 188 4.69 -14.81 -12.61
N PRO A 189 5.22 -13.98 -13.52
CA PRO A 189 5.22 -14.30 -14.95
C PRO A 189 5.84 -15.68 -15.25
N ASP A 190 6.80 -16.11 -14.43
CA ASP A 190 7.49 -17.40 -14.56
C ASP A 190 6.61 -18.59 -14.12
N ASP A 191 5.61 -18.35 -13.27
CA ASP A 191 4.69 -19.41 -12.78
C ASP A 191 3.54 -19.68 -13.77
N ALA A 192 3.38 -18.83 -14.79
CA ALA A 192 2.33 -18.94 -15.80
C ALA A 192 2.79 -19.71 -17.06
N ALA A 193 4.02 -20.23 -17.07
CA ALA A 193 4.64 -20.99 -18.14
C ALA A 193 4.46 -22.52 -17.99
#